data_AF-A0A1B6KW83-F1
#
_entry.id   AF-A0A1B6KW83-F1
#
_cell.length_a   1.000
_cell.length_b   1.000
_cell.length_c   1.000
_cell.angle_alpha   90.00
_cell.angle_beta   90.00
_cell.angle_gamma   90.00
#
_symmetry.space_group_name_H-M   'P 1'
#
loop_
_entity.id
_entity.type
_entity.pdbx_description
1 polymer ?
#
loop_
_entity_poly.entity_id
_entity_poly.type
_entity_poly.pdbx_seq_one_letter_code
_entity_poly.pdbx_strand_id
1 'polypeptide(L)'
;MFVRIFLCLHSFLWIVRTSKLDDLLEEEFEKLESSDTSMKVPDQEQKPNAETLSRMDRRKVCKEAGVEGTCMVAERCFDLGGEVGQTCTNNRLNCCRFLYSCGDATYERVSYFQSPNYPQKSSGSLACDFDILIQKNICAVRIDFESVNLAGKLGGVCDIDQLFILNSIDGPTSGQC
;
A
#
# COMPACT_ATOMS: atom_id res chain seq x y z
N MET A 1 15.23 1.59 -8.25
CA MET A 1 14.26 1.02 -9.19
C MET A 1 12.89 1.54 -8.81
N PHE A 2 11.97 1.74 -9.76
CA PHE A 2 10.61 2.19 -9.47
C PHE A 2 9.61 1.58 -10.45
N VAL A 3 8.37 1.40 -9.99
CA VAL A 3 7.20 1.06 -10.81
C VAL A 3 6.34 2.30 -10.89
N ARG A 4 5.86 2.67 -12.09
CA ARG A 4 5.00 3.85 -12.27
C ARG A 4 3.60 3.45 -12.67
N ILE A 5 2.61 3.96 -11.95
CA ILE A 5 1.21 3.90 -12.36
C ILE A 5 0.92 5.19 -13.14
N PHE A 6 0.45 5.07 -14.38
CA PHE A 6 -0.03 6.20 -15.16
C PHE A 6 -1.53 6.06 -15.39
N LEU A 7 -2.30 7.08 -15.03
CA LEU A 7 -3.75 7.17 -15.19
C LEU A 7 -4.09 8.44 -15.98
N CYS A 8 -4.72 8.25 -17.13
CA CYS A 8 -5.40 9.31 -17.86
C CYS A 8 -6.90 9.03 -17.78
N LEU A 9 -7.64 9.89 -17.12
CA LEU A 9 -9.08 9.72 -16.89
C LEU A 9 -9.84 10.99 -17.33
N HIS A 10 -11.16 10.92 -17.46
CA HIS A 10 -12.02 12.09 -17.73
C HIS A 10 -13.05 12.36 -16.60
N SER A 11 -13.13 11.50 -15.58
CA SER A 11 -13.98 11.70 -14.39
C SER A 11 -13.35 11.01 -13.18
N PHE A 12 -12.75 11.80 -12.29
CA PHE A 12 -11.78 11.27 -11.33
C PHE A 12 -12.40 11.10 -9.95
N LEU A 13 -13.13 10.00 -9.76
CA LEU A 13 -13.17 9.39 -8.45
C LEU A 13 -12.49 8.05 -8.57
N TRP A 14 -11.25 7.98 -8.11
CA TRP A 14 -10.49 6.74 -8.09
C TRP A 14 -9.56 6.68 -6.88
N ILE A 15 -9.31 5.44 -6.46
CA ILE A 15 -8.37 5.09 -5.40
C ILE A 15 -7.72 3.75 -5.73
N VAL A 16 -6.40 3.72 -5.64
CA VAL A 16 -5.54 2.56 -5.90
C VAL A 16 -4.66 2.36 -4.68
N ARG A 17 -4.66 1.16 -4.14
CA ARG A 17 -3.78 0.78 -3.04
C ARG A 17 -2.56 0.07 -3.59
N THR A 18 -1.39 0.39 -3.05
CA THR A 18 -0.13 -0.26 -3.40
C THR A 18 0.48 -0.91 -2.16
N SER A 19 0.90 -2.16 -2.27
CA SER A 19 1.52 -2.92 -1.18
C SER A 19 2.83 -3.56 -1.66
N LYS A 20 3.95 -3.24 -1.00
CA LYS A 20 5.26 -3.85 -1.26
C LYS A 20 5.38 -5.18 -0.53
N LEU A 21 5.75 -6.21 -1.26
CA LEU A 21 5.94 -7.58 -0.75
C LEU A 21 7.44 -7.85 -0.60
N ASP A 22 7.86 -8.10 0.63
CA ASP A 22 9.22 -8.48 1.00
C ASP A 22 9.39 -10.01 0.90
N ASP A 23 10.59 -10.50 0.51
CA ASP A 23 10.93 -11.95 0.36
C ASP A 23 10.55 -12.79 1.60
N LEU A 24 10.61 -12.17 2.79
CA LEU A 24 10.43 -12.83 4.08
C LEU A 24 8.97 -13.17 4.43
N LEU A 25 8.00 -12.93 3.54
CA LEU A 25 6.59 -13.26 3.77
C LEU A 25 6.15 -14.59 3.16
N GLU A 26 6.81 -15.12 2.13
CA GLU A 26 6.45 -16.44 1.58
C GLU A 26 6.94 -17.59 2.49
N GLU A 27 8.12 -17.47 3.11
CA GLU A 27 8.63 -18.52 4.01
C GLU A 27 7.95 -18.58 5.40
N GLU A 28 7.25 -17.53 5.83
CA GLU A 28 6.53 -17.53 7.12
C GLU A 28 5.09 -18.06 7.03
N PHE A 29 4.43 -17.93 5.88
CA PHE A 29 3.07 -18.46 5.71
C PHE A 29 3.03 -19.99 5.78
N GLU A 30 4.03 -20.67 5.20
CA GLU A 30 4.11 -22.14 5.24
C GLU A 30 4.47 -22.68 6.65
N LYS A 31 5.11 -21.86 7.49
CA LYS A 31 5.38 -22.23 8.89
C LYS A 31 4.20 -21.96 9.84
N LEU A 32 3.35 -20.98 9.55
CA LEU A 32 2.22 -20.59 10.39
C LEU A 32 1.03 -21.57 10.33
N GLU A 33 0.92 -22.40 9.28
CA GLU A 33 -0.11 -23.45 9.22
C GLU A 33 0.28 -24.75 9.98
N SER A 34 1.51 -24.86 10.51
CA SER A 34 2.02 -26.13 11.06
C SER A 34 2.04 -26.28 12.59
N SER A 35 1.57 -25.31 13.37
CA SER A 35 1.61 -25.43 14.84
C SER A 35 0.30 -25.02 15.51
N ASP A 36 -0.78 -25.74 15.19
CA ASP A 36 -1.83 -25.99 16.18
C ASP A 36 -1.44 -27.24 16.98
N THR A 37 -0.77 -27.05 18.11
CA THR A 37 -0.74 -28.08 19.16
C THR A 37 -0.67 -27.40 20.52
N SER A 38 -1.82 -27.40 21.17
CA SER A 38 -2.04 -27.21 22.62
C SER A 38 -0.84 -27.59 23.48
N MET A 39 -0.23 -26.63 24.21
CA MET A 39 0.25 -26.90 25.58
C MET A 39 0.56 -25.64 26.41
N LYS A 40 -0.15 -25.54 27.55
CA LYS A 40 0.18 -25.02 28.89
C LYS A 40 1.09 -23.80 29.06
N VAL A 41 0.54 -22.81 29.77
CA VAL A 41 1.23 -21.67 30.42
C VAL A 41 2.10 -22.15 31.58
N PRO A 42 3.36 -21.69 31.67
CA PRO A 42 3.97 -21.42 32.96
C PRO A 42 4.48 -19.97 33.07
N ASP A 43 4.23 -19.38 34.24
CA ASP A 43 4.75 -18.10 34.73
C ASP A 43 6.28 -18.00 34.62
N GLN A 44 6.80 -17.04 33.86
CA GLN A 44 8.03 -16.27 34.16
C GLN A 44 8.14 -15.07 33.21
N GLU A 45 8.22 -13.84 33.77
CA GLU A 45 8.56 -12.61 33.05
C GLU A 45 9.97 -12.71 32.44
N GLN A 46 10.07 -13.01 31.15
CA GLN A 46 11.31 -12.89 30.39
C GLN A 46 11.22 -11.72 29.43
N LYS A 47 11.95 -10.64 29.77
CA LYS A 47 12.14 -9.46 28.94
C LYS A 47 12.70 -9.90 27.58
N PRO A 48 12.00 -9.64 26.46
CA PRO A 48 12.44 -10.13 25.15
C PRO A 48 13.79 -9.53 24.76
N ASN A 49 14.65 -10.35 24.14
CA ASN A 49 15.97 -9.94 23.66
C ASN A 49 15.86 -8.97 22.46
N ALA A 50 16.94 -8.25 22.17
CA ALA A 50 16.98 -7.24 21.10
C ALA A 50 16.64 -7.82 19.70
N GLU A 51 16.87 -9.11 19.49
CA GLU A 51 16.52 -9.84 18.26
C GLU A 51 15.01 -10.14 18.17
N THR A 52 14.33 -10.37 19.30
CA THR A 52 12.87 -10.55 19.36
C THR A 52 12.13 -9.24 19.13
N LEU A 53 12.72 -8.11 19.55
CA LEU A 53 12.21 -6.77 19.20
C LEU A 53 12.30 -6.48 17.70
N SER A 54 13.33 -7.00 17.01
CA SER A 54 13.43 -6.89 15.55
C SER A 54 12.46 -7.84 14.81
N ARG A 55 12.04 -8.95 15.43
CA ARG A 55 11.06 -9.90 14.88
C ARG A 55 9.60 -9.46 15.08
N MET A 56 9.31 -8.70 16.15
CA MET A 56 8.01 -8.05 16.35
C MET A 56 7.87 -6.72 15.59
N ASP A 57 8.92 -6.26 14.91
CA ASP A 57 8.92 -5.13 13.97
C ASP A 57 8.60 -5.55 12.52
N ARG A 58 7.85 -6.64 12.33
CA ARG A 58 6.90 -6.67 11.21
C ARG A 58 5.80 -5.68 11.55
N ARG A 59 6.05 -4.39 11.24
CA ARG A 59 5.15 -3.25 11.52
C ARG A 59 3.69 -3.70 11.39
N LYS A 60 2.98 -3.80 12.52
CA LYS A 60 1.60 -4.29 12.54
C LYS A 60 0.77 -3.45 11.57
N VAL A 61 0.14 -4.11 10.60
CA VAL A 61 -0.88 -3.48 9.75
C VAL A 61 -2.06 -3.12 10.64
N CYS A 62 -2.59 -1.92 10.45
CA CYS A 62 -3.84 -1.48 11.05
C CYS A 62 -4.85 -1.23 9.95
N LYS A 63 -6.14 -1.26 10.31
CA LYS A 63 -7.22 -0.93 9.38
C LYS A 63 -8.20 -0.01 10.08
N GLU A 64 -8.38 1.18 9.54
CA GLU A 64 -9.28 2.21 10.05
C GLU A 64 -10.24 2.64 8.94
N ALA A 65 -11.55 2.54 9.20
CA ALA A 65 -12.60 2.89 8.23
C ALA A 65 -12.43 2.23 6.85
N GLY A 66 -11.88 1.01 6.80
CA GLY A 66 -11.64 0.28 5.55
C GLY A 66 -10.28 0.55 4.89
N VAL A 67 -9.54 1.57 5.35
CA VAL A 67 -8.21 1.95 4.85
C VAL A 67 -7.13 1.26 5.68
N GLU A 68 -6.22 0.57 5.02
CA GLU A 68 -5.07 -0.07 5.66
C GLU A 68 -3.95 0.95 5.94
N GLY A 69 -3.23 0.73 7.02
CA GLY A 69 -2.12 1.57 7.44
C GLY A 69 -1.09 0.76 8.20
N THR A 70 -0.10 1.47 8.73
CA THR A 70 0.99 0.88 9.51
C THR A 70 1.03 1.48 10.90
N CYS A 71 1.02 0.63 11.93
CA CYS A 71 1.19 1.08 13.31
C CYS A 71 2.60 1.63 13.53
N MET A 72 2.71 2.93 13.84
CA MET A 72 3.97 3.59 14.17
C MET A 72 3.76 4.76 15.14
N VAL A 73 4.86 5.35 15.62
CA VAL A 73 4.79 6.55 16.48
C VAL A 73 4.22 7.73 15.67
N ALA A 74 3.31 8.50 16.27
CA ALA A 74 2.60 9.59 15.58
C ALA A 74 3.54 10.65 14.98
N GLU A 75 4.58 11.06 15.71
CA GLU A 75 5.60 12.00 15.23
C GLU A 75 6.29 11.48 13.95
N ARG A 76 6.72 10.22 13.97
CA ARG A 76 7.33 9.58 12.79
C ARG A 76 6.38 9.51 11.60
N CYS A 77 5.09 9.25 11.84
CA CYS A 77 4.09 9.26 10.77
C CYS A 77 4.00 10.64 10.11
N PHE A 78 3.93 11.69 10.93
CA PHE A 78 3.86 13.07 10.46
C PHE A 78 5.12 13.48 9.69
N ASP A 79 6.32 13.14 10.20
CA ASP A 79 7.60 13.46 9.55
C ASP A 79 7.74 12.79 8.17
N LEU A 80 7.08 11.65 7.97
CA LEU A 80 7.03 10.94 6.68
C LEU A 80 5.88 11.42 5.78
N GLY A 81 5.10 12.42 6.20
CA GLY A 81 3.96 12.95 5.46
C GLY A 81 2.71 12.07 5.49
N GLY A 82 2.60 11.16 6.45
CA GLY A 82 1.43 10.31 6.64
C GLY A 82 0.34 10.96 7.50
N GLU A 83 -0.88 10.45 7.38
CA GLU A 83 -2.00 10.80 8.24
C GLU A 83 -2.06 9.91 9.49
N VAL A 84 -2.03 10.54 10.66
CA VAL A 84 -2.14 9.88 11.96
C VAL A 84 -3.61 9.53 12.24
N GLY A 85 -3.89 8.24 12.36
CA GLY A 85 -5.21 7.69 12.71
C GLY A 85 -5.33 7.24 14.17
N GLN A 86 -6.26 6.33 14.43
CA GLN A 86 -6.53 5.78 15.76
C GLN A 86 -5.32 5.06 16.37
N THR A 87 -5.33 4.97 17.71
CA THR A 87 -4.34 4.22 18.48
C THR A 87 -4.44 2.73 18.16
N CYS A 88 -3.30 2.11 17.81
CA CYS A 88 -3.19 0.66 17.63
C CYS A 88 -3.28 -0.07 18.99
N THR A 89 -3.46 -1.39 18.97
CA THR A 89 -3.58 -2.25 20.19
C THR A 89 -2.44 -2.08 21.20
N ASN A 90 -1.28 -1.60 20.75
CA ASN A 90 -0.20 -1.17 21.63
C ASN A 90 -0.39 0.33 21.90
N ASN A 91 -0.78 0.72 23.12
CA ASN A 91 -1.19 2.08 23.56
C ASN A 91 -0.21 3.26 23.31
N ARG A 92 0.80 3.10 22.45
CA ARG A 92 1.81 4.11 22.08
C ARG A 92 2.00 4.29 20.58
N LEU A 93 1.28 3.51 19.76
CA LEU A 93 1.37 3.58 18.30
C LEU A 93 0.04 4.05 17.73
N ASN A 94 0.10 4.79 16.64
CA ASN A 94 -1.06 5.23 15.86
C ASN A 94 -1.05 4.58 14.49
N CYS A 95 -2.23 4.42 13.92
CA CYS A 95 -2.39 3.92 12.57
C CYS A 95 -1.97 4.99 11.56
N CYS A 96 -0.79 4.86 10.96
CA CYS A 96 -0.31 5.79 9.95
C CYS A 96 -0.76 5.36 8.55
N ARG A 97 -1.38 6.28 7.81
CA ARG A 97 -1.86 6.05 6.45
C ARG A 97 -1.17 7.02 5.50
N PHE A 98 -0.68 6.51 4.38
CA PHE A 98 -0.02 7.33 3.37
C PHE A 98 -0.94 7.53 2.18
N LEU A 99 -1.44 8.75 2.03
CA LEU A 99 -2.33 9.16 0.96
C LEU A 99 -1.57 10.09 0.02
N TYR A 100 -1.57 9.74 -1.26
CA TYR A 100 -0.84 10.43 -2.31
C TYR A 100 -1.76 10.76 -3.48
N SER A 101 -1.33 11.73 -4.27
CA SER A 101 -2.03 12.25 -5.44
C SER A 101 -1.07 12.29 -6.63
N CYS A 102 -1.50 12.96 -7.69
CA CYS A 102 -0.82 13.00 -8.98
C CYS A 102 0.55 13.67 -8.88
N GLY A 103 1.57 13.00 -9.42
CA GLY A 103 2.97 13.45 -9.41
C GLY A 103 3.75 13.06 -8.15
N ASP A 104 3.10 12.42 -7.18
CA ASP A 104 3.76 11.97 -5.96
C ASP A 104 4.56 10.68 -6.17
N ALA A 105 5.43 10.41 -5.19
CA ALA A 105 6.19 9.17 -5.12
C ALA A 105 6.20 8.63 -3.69
N THR A 106 6.27 7.30 -3.56
CA THR A 106 6.20 6.62 -2.27
C THR A 106 7.35 5.65 -2.04
N TYR A 107 8.00 5.78 -0.88
CA TYR A 107 8.89 4.76 -0.32
C TYR A 107 8.15 3.79 0.60
N GLU A 108 6.89 4.08 0.93
CA GLU A 108 6.16 3.37 1.96
C GLU A 108 5.69 1.99 1.51
N ARG A 109 5.52 1.10 2.49
CA ARG A 109 5.14 -0.30 2.22
C ARG A 109 3.69 -0.40 1.75
N VAL A 110 2.79 0.35 2.39
CA VAL A 110 1.37 0.45 2.03
C VAL A 110 1.06 1.91 1.80
N SER A 111 0.49 2.24 0.65
CA SER A 111 0.08 3.59 0.32
C SER A 111 -1.12 3.60 -0.61
N TYR A 112 -1.81 4.74 -0.63
CA TYR A 112 -2.99 4.98 -1.41
C TYR A 112 -2.73 6.11 -2.39
N PHE A 113 -2.93 5.82 -3.66
CA PHE A 113 -2.91 6.80 -4.73
C PHE A 113 -4.35 7.11 -5.09
N GLN A 114 -4.77 8.36 -4.97
CA GLN A 114 -6.16 8.75 -5.15
C GLN A 114 -6.30 10.06 -5.93
N SER A 115 -7.47 10.28 -6.51
CA SER A 115 -7.79 11.54 -7.19
C SER A 115 -7.64 12.73 -6.23
N PRO A 116 -7.18 13.92 -6.68
CA PRO A 116 -6.90 15.07 -5.80
C PRO A 116 -8.04 15.50 -4.84
N ASN A 117 -9.29 15.26 -5.23
CA ASN A 117 -10.47 15.64 -4.44
C ASN A 117 -11.15 14.44 -3.75
N TYR A 118 -10.52 13.27 -3.71
CA TYR A 118 -11.08 12.07 -3.09
C TYR A 118 -11.54 12.35 -1.64
N PRO A 119 -12.73 11.92 -1.21
CA PRO A 119 -13.69 11.04 -1.89
C PRO A 119 -14.72 11.77 -2.80
N GLN A 120 -14.55 13.08 -3.03
CA GLN A 120 -15.37 13.83 -3.97
C GLN A 120 -14.87 13.65 -5.41
N LYS A 121 -15.80 13.71 -6.35
CA LYS A 121 -15.47 13.68 -7.78
C LYS A 121 -14.74 14.97 -8.16
N SER A 122 -13.63 14.82 -8.89
CA SER A 122 -13.00 15.94 -9.60
C SER A 122 -13.50 16.01 -11.05
N SER A 123 -13.56 17.22 -11.63
CA SER A 123 -13.91 17.46 -13.04
C SER A 123 -12.67 17.78 -13.89
N GLY A 124 -12.78 17.57 -15.22
CA GLY A 124 -11.74 17.89 -16.20
C GLY A 124 -11.13 16.67 -16.89
N SER A 125 -10.01 16.86 -17.56
CA SER A 125 -9.11 15.78 -18.02
C SER A 125 -7.82 15.88 -17.21
N LEU A 126 -7.27 14.75 -16.78
CA LEU A 126 -6.10 14.70 -15.91
C LEU A 126 -5.31 13.45 -16.24
N ALA A 127 -4.05 13.68 -16.62
CA ALA A 127 -3.02 12.67 -16.71
C ALA A 127 -2.21 12.71 -15.40
N CYS A 128 -2.15 11.59 -14.71
CA CYS A 128 -1.45 11.44 -13.45
C CYS A 128 -0.46 10.29 -13.52
N ASP A 129 0.75 10.55 -13.06
CA ASP A 129 1.71 9.53 -12.70
C ASP A 129 1.84 9.40 -11.18
N PHE A 130 2.19 8.20 -10.74
CA PHE A 130 2.53 7.89 -9.36
C PHE A 130 3.68 6.88 -9.31
N ASP A 131 4.73 7.24 -8.58
CA ASP A 131 5.95 6.45 -8.53
C ASP A 131 6.08 5.63 -7.25
N ILE A 132 6.19 4.32 -7.42
CA ILE A 132 6.42 3.38 -6.33
C ILE A 132 7.90 3.03 -6.32
N LEU A 133 8.63 3.57 -5.33
CA LEU A 133 10.08 3.42 -5.24
C LEU A 133 10.43 2.08 -4.57
N ILE A 134 11.10 1.20 -5.30
CA ILE A 134 11.39 -0.18 -4.90
C ILE A 134 12.73 -0.26 -4.19
N GLN A 135 12.72 -0.75 -2.95
CA GLN A 135 13.91 -1.01 -2.14
C GLN A 135 14.47 -2.41 -2.43
N LYS A 136 15.75 -2.65 -2.10
CA LYS A 136 16.45 -3.89 -2.44
C LYS A 136 15.85 -5.17 -1.83
N ASN A 137 15.08 -5.05 -0.76
CA ASN A 137 14.43 -6.16 -0.03
C ASN A 137 12.96 -6.40 -0.46
N ILE A 138 12.51 -5.74 -1.53
CA ILE A 138 11.15 -5.84 -2.06
C ILE A 138 11.20 -6.62 -3.37
N CYS A 139 10.31 -7.59 -3.49
CA CYS A 139 10.35 -8.60 -4.56
C CYS A 139 9.25 -8.36 -5.57
N ALA A 140 8.09 -7.96 -5.05
CA ALA A 140 6.93 -7.64 -5.85
C ALA A 140 6.21 -6.43 -5.26
N VAL A 141 5.48 -5.74 -6.12
CA VAL A 141 4.49 -4.75 -5.71
C VAL A 141 3.14 -5.26 -6.14
N ARG A 142 2.24 -5.35 -5.17
CA ARG A 142 0.83 -5.60 -5.41
C ARG A 142 0.11 -4.26 -5.59
N ILE A 143 -0.66 -4.16 -6.67
CA ILE A 143 -1.50 -2.99 -6.98
C ILE A 143 -2.95 -3.48 -6.92
N ASP A 144 -3.73 -2.91 -6.01
CA ASP A 144 -5.14 -3.20 -5.84
C ASP A 144 -5.98 -1.98 -6.26
N PHE A 145 -6.87 -2.17 -7.24
CA PHE A 145 -7.82 -1.14 -7.68
C PHE A 145 -9.04 -1.15 -6.77
N GLU A 146 -9.05 -0.32 -5.73
CA GLU A 146 -10.17 -0.28 -4.77
C GLU A 146 -11.42 0.37 -5.38
N SER A 147 -11.23 1.46 -6.13
CA SER A 147 -12.29 2.08 -6.92
C SER A 147 -11.66 2.73 -8.13
N VAL A 148 -11.91 2.18 -9.32
CA VAL A 148 -11.45 2.74 -10.58
C VAL A 148 -12.58 2.56 -11.59
N ASN A 149 -12.95 3.63 -12.27
CA ASN A 149 -13.95 3.60 -13.33
C ASN A 149 -13.30 4.15 -14.60
N LEU A 150 -13.09 3.27 -15.58
CA LEU A 150 -12.48 3.59 -16.86
C LEU A 150 -13.59 3.58 -17.92
N ALA A 151 -13.62 4.60 -18.78
CA ALA A 151 -14.44 4.58 -19.98
C ALA A 151 -14.03 3.41 -20.88
N GLY A 152 -15.01 2.68 -21.40
CA GLY A 152 -14.75 1.50 -22.24
C GLY A 152 -14.16 1.84 -23.60
N LYS A 153 -13.76 0.79 -24.32
CA LYS A 153 -13.16 0.86 -25.66
C LYS A 153 -14.10 1.49 -26.68
N LEU A 154 -13.58 2.43 -27.46
CA LEU A 154 -14.21 2.88 -28.70
C LEU A 154 -13.38 2.35 -29.88
N GLY A 155 -14.02 1.64 -30.81
CA GLY A 155 -13.30 1.04 -31.95
C GLY A 155 -12.25 -0.02 -31.58
N GLY A 156 -12.29 -0.58 -30.36
CA GLY A 156 -11.33 -1.57 -29.86
C GLY A 156 -10.10 -0.97 -29.16
N VAL A 157 -10.01 0.36 -29.04
CA VAL A 157 -8.90 1.07 -28.43
C VAL A 157 -9.37 1.85 -27.19
N CYS A 158 -8.48 1.97 -26.19
CA CYS A 158 -8.68 2.81 -25.02
C CYS A 158 -8.35 4.26 -25.36
N ASP A 159 -9.29 5.00 -25.97
CA ASP A 159 -9.03 6.37 -26.43
C ASP A 159 -9.47 7.45 -25.43
N ILE A 160 -10.39 7.13 -24.53
CA ILE A 160 -10.95 8.10 -23.56
C ILE A 160 -10.17 8.08 -22.26
N ASP A 161 -10.09 6.89 -21.66
CA ASP A 161 -9.43 6.65 -20.39
C ASP A 161 -8.38 5.54 -20.58
N GLN A 162 -7.23 5.71 -19.94
CA GLN A 162 -6.10 4.79 -20.06
C GLN A 162 -5.41 4.61 -18.71
N LEU A 163 -5.16 3.35 -18.35
CA LEU A 163 -4.31 3.00 -17.23
C LEU A 163 -3.14 2.14 -17.70
N PHE A 164 -1.93 2.53 -17.32
CA PHE A 164 -0.70 1.77 -17.59
C PHE A 164 0.09 1.55 -16.30
N ILE A 165 0.69 0.36 -16.19
CA ILE A 165 1.75 0.07 -15.24
C ILE A 165 3.05 -0.01 -16.03
N LEU A 166 3.97 0.89 -15.71
CA LEU A 166 5.24 1.05 -16.40
C LEU A 166 6.40 0.57 -15.50
N ASN A 167 7.52 0.23 -16.14
CA ASN A 167 8.75 -0.23 -15.47
C ASN A 167 8.57 -1.53 -14.65
N SER A 168 7.67 -2.41 -15.08
CA SER A 168 7.64 -3.81 -14.66
C SER A 168 8.70 -4.63 -15.40
N ILE A 169 9.10 -5.78 -14.84
CA ILE A 169 10.02 -6.73 -15.49
C ILE A 169 9.45 -7.25 -16.82
N ASP A 170 8.13 -7.37 -16.92
CA ASP A 170 7.42 -7.82 -18.12
C ASP A 170 7.23 -6.70 -19.17
N GLY A 171 7.77 -5.50 -18.92
CA GLY A 171 7.57 -4.33 -19.75
C GLY A 171 6.30 -3.53 -19.39
N PRO A 172 5.93 -2.52 -20.19
CA PRO A 172 4.71 -1.75 -19.96
C PRO A 172 3.48 -2.62 -20.22
N THR A 173 2.49 -2.55 -19.33
CA THR A 173 1.22 -3.26 -19.55
C THR A 173 0.48 -2.67 -20.75
N SER A 174 -0.39 -3.48 -21.38
CA SER A 174 -1.37 -2.92 -22.32
C SER A 174 -2.27 -1.92 -21.59
N GLY A 175 -2.69 -0.86 -22.30
CA GLY A 175 -3.63 0.12 -21.76
C GLY A 175 -4.91 -0.56 -21.30
N GLN A 176 -5.26 -0.34 -20.04
CA GLN A 176 -6.50 -0.83 -19.47
C GLN A 176 -7.60 0.23 -19.64
N CYS A 177 -8.75 -0.27 -20.04
CA CYS A 177 -10.07 0.31 -20.14
C CYS A 177 -11.05 -0.88 -20.28
#